data_AF-A0A7Y4MUH3-F1
#
_entry.id   AF-A0A7Y4MUH3-F1
#
_cell.length_a   1.000
_cell.length_b   1.000
_cell.length_c   1.000
_cell.angle_alpha   90.00
_cell.angle_beta   90.00
_cell.angle_gamma   90.00
#
_symmetry.space_group_name_H-M   'P 1'
#
loop_
_entity.id
_entity.type
_entity.pdbx_description
1 polymer ?
#
loop_
_entity_poly.entity_id
_entity_poly.type
_entity_poly.pdbx_seq_one_letter_code
_entity_poly.pdbx_strand_id
1 'polypeptide(L)'
;MHSLRTLSVVLSLFAAPVLADGSKPAQQPQTAGAEKPRCEHGVQKSLCARCNPKLAPVFKAKGDWCPEHARPESQCVLCNPELSKKGVK
;
A
#
# COMPACT_ATOMS: atom_id res chain seq x y z
N MET A 1 12.12 -24.38 60.48
CA MET A 1 12.23 -22.98 60.96
C MET A 1 11.02 -22.22 60.43
N HIS A 2 10.06 -21.93 61.30
CA HIS A 2 8.85 -21.19 60.95
C HIS A 2 9.11 -19.69 60.95
N SER A 3 8.75 -18.98 59.89
CA SER A 3 8.37 -17.55 59.94
C SER A 3 7.52 -17.25 58.70
N LEU A 4 6.19 -17.45 58.72
CA LEU A 4 5.14 -16.53 59.21
C LEU A 4 5.18 -15.11 58.61
N ARG A 5 4.05 -14.78 57.98
CA ARG A 5 3.46 -13.45 57.69
C ARG A 5 4.06 -12.77 56.45
N THR A 6 3.29 -12.41 55.42
CA THR A 6 2.05 -11.61 55.50
C THR A 6 1.08 -11.89 54.34
N LEU A 7 -0.20 -11.83 54.68
CA LEU A 7 -1.36 -11.90 53.80
C LEU A 7 -1.39 -10.77 52.77
N SER A 8 -1.90 -11.06 51.57
CA SER A 8 -2.91 -10.21 50.92
C SER A 8 -3.63 -11.03 49.85
N VAL A 9 -4.78 -11.56 50.27
CA VAL A 9 -5.83 -12.08 49.40
C VAL A 9 -6.60 -10.90 48.83
N VAL A 10 -6.63 -10.76 47.51
CA VAL A 10 -7.80 -10.30 46.74
C VAL A 10 -7.61 -10.84 45.32
N LEU A 11 -8.15 -12.01 45.00
CA LEU A 11 -9.50 -12.16 44.45
C LEU A 11 -9.81 -11.10 43.39
N SER A 12 -9.44 -11.39 42.15
CA SER A 12 -10.11 -10.83 40.98
C SER A 12 -10.20 -11.92 39.93
N LEU A 13 -11.21 -12.77 40.14
CA LEU A 13 -11.82 -13.59 39.10
C LEU A 13 -12.48 -12.65 38.10
N PHE A 14 -11.74 -12.26 37.05
CA PHE A 14 -12.36 -11.76 35.83
C PHE A 14 -12.37 -12.88 34.80
N ALA A 15 -13.43 -13.69 34.87
CA ALA A 15 -13.86 -14.51 33.76
C ALA A 15 -14.59 -13.61 32.76
N ALA A 16 -13.99 -13.40 31.60
CA ALA A 16 -14.68 -12.90 30.41
C ALA A 16 -14.18 -13.68 29.19
N PRO A 17 -15.05 -14.40 28.47
CA PRO A 17 -14.67 -15.05 27.23
C PRO A 17 -14.74 -14.01 26.11
N VAL A 18 -13.59 -13.59 25.59
CA VAL A 18 -13.53 -12.76 24.38
C VAL A 18 -12.87 -13.56 23.27
N LEU A 19 -13.76 -14.19 22.49
CA LEU A 19 -13.86 -14.08 21.04
C LEU A 19 -12.54 -14.20 20.25
N ALA A 20 -12.37 -15.40 19.67
CA ALA A 20 -11.94 -15.65 18.29
C ALA A 20 -10.91 -14.67 17.70
N ASP A 21 -9.64 -15.08 17.76
CA ASP A 21 -8.56 -14.53 16.93
C ASP A 21 -8.79 -14.93 15.47
N GLY A 22 -9.71 -14.23 14.82
CA GLY A 22 -9.79 -14.16 13.38
C GLY A 22 -8.65 -13.27 12.90
N SER A 23 -7.49 -13.88 12.65
CA SER A 23 -6.39 -13.28 11.90
C SER A 23 -6.87 -12.79 10.52
N LYS A 24 -7.43 -11.57 10.50
CA LYS A 24 -7.72 -10.82 9.28
C LYS A 24 -6.43 -10.10 8.90
N PRO A 25 -5.84 -10.33 7.71
CA PRO A 25 -4.66 -9.61 7.30
C PRO A 25 -4.93 -8.12 7.45
N ALA A 26 -4.06 -7.45 8.20
CA ALA A 26 -4.03 -6.01 8.29
C ALA A 26 -3.88 -5.46 6.87
N GLN A 27 -5.03 -5.13 6.26
CA GLN A 27 -5.07 -4.22 5.14
C GLN A 27 -4.49 -2.92 5.72
N GLN A 28 -3.24 -2.66 5.37
CA GLN A 28 -2.50 -1.44 5.64
C GLN A 28 -3.44 -0.24 5.59
N PRO A 29 -3.34 0.74 6.51
CA PRO A 29 -4.11 1.97 6.45
C PRO A 29 -3.94 2.60 5.07
N GLN A 30 -4.89 2.31 4.19
CA GLN A 30 -5.11 3.04 2.98
C GLN A 30 -5.64 4.36 3.51
N THR A 31 -4.76 5.34 3.69
CA THR A 31 -5.19 6.71 3.92
C THR A 31 -6.03 7.09 2.71
N ALA A 32 -7.34 6.93 2.88
CA ALA A 32 -8.33 7.39 1.95
C ALA A 32 -8.13 8.90 1.76
N GLY A 33 -8.07 9.34 0.51
CA GLY A 33 -8.58 10.66 0.16
C GLY A 33 -7.61 11.83 0.02
N ALA A 34 -6.30 11.63 -0.12
CA ALA A 34 -5.47 12.67 -0.75
C ALA A 34 -5.43 12.41 -2.25
N GLU A 35 -6.31 13.06 -3.04
CA GLU A 35 -6.21 13.06 -4.50
C GLU A 35 -4.82 13.56 -4.90
N LYS A 36 -3.93 12.63 -5.25
CA LYS A 36 -2.58 12.96 -5.68
C LYS A 36 -2.69 13.74 -7.00
N PRO A 37 -2.03 14.91 -7.14
CA PRO A 37 -2.13 15.71 -8.34
C PRO A 37 -1.67 14.90 -9.56
N ARG A 38 -2.50 14.87 -10.60
CA ARG A 38 -2.11 14.38 -11.93
C ARG A 38 -1.20 15.42 -12.58
N CYS A 39 -0.17 14.94 -13.28
CA CYS A 39 0.64 15.80 -14.14
C CYS A 39 -0.05 16.00 -15.50
N GLU A 40 0.53 16.84 -16.34
CA GLU A 40 0.03 17.11 -17.68
C GLU A 40 -0.05 15.84 -18.55
N HIS A 41 0.68 14.77 -18.22
CA HIS A 41 0.60 13.48 -18.94
C HIS A 41 -0.58 12.59 -18.51
N GLY A 42 -1.45 13.05 -17.60
CA GLY A 42 -2.62 12.30 -17.11
C GLY A 42 -2.32 11.20 -16.08
N VAL A 43 -1.05 11.03 -15.71
CA VAL A 43 -0.59 10.10 -14.67
C VAL A 43 -0.37 10.88 -13.37
N GLN A 44 -0.50 10.23 -12.21
CA GLN A 44 -0.10 10.84 -10.93
C GLN A 44 1.34 11.32 -11.01
N LYS A 45 1.61 12.56 -10.59
CA LYS A 45 2.92 13.19 -10.80
C LYS A 45 4.07 12.38 -10.20
N SER A 46 3.87 11.73 -9.07
CA SER A 46 4.86 10.85 -8.42
C SER A 46 5.07 9.50 -9.10
N LEU A 47 4.20 9.09 -10.03
CA LEU A 47 4.26 7.80 -10.74
C LEU A 47 4.51 7.96 -12.24
N CYS A 48 4.51 9.18 -12.76
CA CYS A 48 4.78 9.44 -14.17
C CYS A 48 6.27 9.24 -14.47
N ALA A 49 6.60 8.25 -15.30
CA ALA A 49 8.00 8.00 -15.69
C ALA A 49 8.58 9.10 -16.59
N ARG A 50 7.72 9.88 -17.27
CA ARG A 50 8.15 11.09 -18.00
C ARG A 50 8.54 12.23 -17.07
N CYS A 51 7.82 12.42 -15.96
CA CYS A 51 8.20 13.41 -14.96
C CYS A 51 9.34 12.93 -14.05
N ASN A 52 9.46 11.61 -13.82
CA ASN A 52 10.46 11.01 -12.94
C ASN A 52 11.14 9.84 -13.65
N PRO A 53 12.16 10.10 -14.49
CA PRO A 53 12.84 9.04 -15.24
C PRO A 53 13.53 8.00 -14.34
N LYS A 54 13.84 8.37 -13.09
CA LYS A 54 14.37 7.47 -12.06
C LYS A 54 13.43 6.29 -11.74
N LEU A 55 12.15 6.36 -12.09
CA LEU A 55 11.19 5.27 -11.90
C LEU A 55 11.32 4.18 -12.96
N ALA A 56 11.96 4.44 -14.10
CA ALA A 56 12.13 3.44 -15.16
C ALA A 56 12.71 2.09 -14.67
N PRO A 57 13.81 2.03 -13.88
CA PRO A 57 14.29 0.76 -13.33
C PRO A 57 13.27 0.08 -12.40
N VAL A 58 12.45 0.84 -11.68
CA VAL A 58 11.40 0.29 -10.80
C VAL A 58 10.30 -0.37 -11.64
N PHE A 59 9.86 0.28 -12.71
CA PHE A 59 8.87 -0.29 -13.63
C PHE A 59 9.41 -1.52 -14.37
N LYS A 60 10.68 -1.48 -14.81
CA LYS A 60 11.37 -2.66 -15.39
C LYS A 60 11.44 -3.82 -14.41
N ALA A 61 11.84 -3.58 -13.16
CA ALA A 61 11.91 -4.62 -12.13
C ALA A 61 10.53 -5.22 -11.80
N LYS A 62 9.45 -4.46 -12.02
CA LYS A 62 8.07 -4.93 -11.86
C LYS A 62 7.49 -5.61 -13.11
N GLY A 63 8.22 -5.66 -14.22
CA GLY A 63 7.71 -6.16 -15.50
C GLY A 63 6.71 -5.23 -16.20
N ASP A 64 6.50 -4.02 -15.70
CA ASP A 64 5.61 -3.02 -16.29
C ASP A 64 6.40 -2.11 -17.25
N TRP A 65 7.07 -2.70 -18.23
CA TRP A 65 7.95 -1.94 -19.14
C TRP A 65 7.72 -2.31 -20.60
N CYS A 66 7.42 -1.29 -21.41
CA CYS A 66 7.35 -1.40 -22.85
C CYS A 66 8.73 -1.09 -23.44
N PRO A 67 9.47 -2.09 -23.97
CA PRO A 67 10.80 -1.87 -24.51
C PRO A 67 10.78 -1.04 -25.81
N GLU A 68 9.79 -1.24 -26.67
CA GLU A 68 9.66 -0.56 -27.97
C GLU A 68 9.51 0.95 -27.83
N HIS A 69 8.80 1.38 -26.77
CA HIS A 69 8.47 2.79 -26.54
C HIS A 69 9.16 3.38 -25.31
N ALA A 70 10.11 2.64 -24.73
CA ALA A 70 10.92 3.04 -23.58
C ALA A 70 10.13 3.72 -22.44
N ARG A 71 8.95 3.18 -22.11
CA ARG A 71 8.05 3.73 -21.09
C ARG A 71 7.32 2.61 -20.36
N PRO A 72 6.75 2.87 -19.17
CA PRO A 72 5.99 1.85 -18.46
C PRO A 72 4.79 1.37 -19.28
N GLU A 73 4.51 0.08 -19.27
CA GLU A 73 3.37 -0.53 -19.99
C GLU A 73 2.05 0.15 -19.58
N SER A 74 1.85 0.32 -18.28
CA SER A 74 0.73 1.06 -17.66
C SER A 74 0.60 2.53 -18.09
N GLN A 75 1.61 3.07 -18.77
CA GLN A 75 1.65 4.44 -19.25
C GLN A 75 1.82 4.50 -20.77
N CYS A 76 1.89 3.36 -21.47
CA CYS A 76 2.20 3.29 -22.90
C CYS A 76 0.92 3.38 -23.74
N VAL A 77 0.54 4.60 -24.16
CA VAL A 77 -0.65 4.79 -25.02
C VAL A 77 -0.51 4.19 -26.42
N LEU A 78 0.72 3.92 -26.86
CA LEU A 78 1.00 3.31 -28.17
C LEU A 78 0.66 1.82 -28.18
N CYS A 79 0.94 1.10 -27.08
CA CYS A 79 0.54 -0.30 -26.90
C CYS A 79 -0.87 -0.43 -26.32
N ASN A 80 -1.29 0.55 -25.49
CA ASN A 80 -2.55 0.54 -24.75
C ASN A 80 -3.36 1.81 -25.05
N PRO A 81 -4.03 1.90 -26.21
CA PRO A 81 -4.77 3.10 -26.63
C PRO A 81 -5.93 3.48 -25.70
N GLU A 82 -6.46 2.51 -24.94
CA GLU A 82 -7.49 2.73 -23.92
C GLU A 82 -7.04 3.69 -22.81
N LEU A 83 -5.73 3.82 -22.57
CA LEU A 83 -5.18 4.75 -21.58
C LEU A 83 -5.44 6.21 -21.97
N SER A 84 -5.49 6.53 -23.26
CA SER A 84 -5.82 7.86 -23.77
C SER A 84 -7.24 8.28 -23.42
N LYS A 85 -8.19 7.33 -23.45
CA LYS A 85 -9.58 7.57 -23.01
C LYS A 85 -9.65 7.88 -21.51
N LYS A 86 -8.67 7.42 -20.73
CA LYS A 86 -8.51 7.70 -19.30
C LYS A 86 -7.69 8.98 -19.04
N GLY A 87 -7.32 9.72 -20.09
CA GLY A 87 -6.60 10.99 -20.02
C GLY A 87 -5.07 10.85 -19.97
N VAL A 88 -4.52 9.64 -20.08
CA VAL A 88 -3.06 9.45 -20.18
C VAL A 88 -2.62 9.83 -21.58
N LYS A 89 -1.67 10.75 -21.71
CA LYS A 89 -1.13 11.19 -23.01
C LYS A 89 0.36 11.19 -22.96
#